data_AF-A0A7X7QLS1-F1
#
_entry.id   AF-A0A7X7QLS1-F1
#
_cell.length_a   1.000
_cell.length_b   1.000
_cell.length_c   1.000
_cell.angle_alpha   90.00
_cell.angle_beta   90.00
_cell.angle_gamma   90.00
#
_symmetry.space_group_name_H-M   'P 1'
#
loop_
_entity.id
_entity.type
_entity.pdbx_description
1 polymer ?
#
loop_
_entity_poly.entity_id
_entity_poly.type
_entity_poly.pdbx_seq_one_letter_code
_entity_poly.pdbx_strand_id
1 'polypeptide(L)'
;MNLQQHRHSPVEVFRRHCHLSLGGMAAADAGSLEDAVAAAEALPAAHREVYLRGLAEEAWLARQEAGALPAVPAALSGVRPFGASLPTLSELWPLAAAVVVVPVGQAVGDGCGVLHLWCVEDPEGRIHHDQRDFLEGLSERLQDENSLRCLVSASVSEAGPRAAESRSWELGFEMARLALQSRDRSAVRRLAADWLVTGAVRGDRVTWVLLGSKLDLATRREWLLPAASRDEVPLGYRPRGGMRFVGSVTASWNAVLGRGTQDGGSRPWPSDVAVLHSFVSTAWGPVVGAALLSRAPRVVLWHTRAAAVSRRPAQGLRDILFRGLMRAGRMHEAAVELRLVDSANLVNAERQLDDVLRQDLSGGGTVLFNVTQGNRLMSFAAHNLARRYPNLWLVYRDNDSRGLDYTAIRYDGLEATTQRLRGRPTAARVDWGRILEPRRAPAPPDWHGILETLTEGPEIRRESDFLRKV
;
A
#
# COMPACT_ATOMS: atom_id res chain seq x y z
N MET A 1 -12.83 -23.52 31.89
CA MET A 1 -12.23 -23.92 30.60
C MET A 1 -10.94 -23.14 30.44
N ASN A 2 -9.79 -23.79 30.61
CA ASN A 2 -8.48 -23.15 30.64
C ASN A 2 -8.08 -22.69 29.23
N LEU A 3 -7.88 -21.39 29.05
CA LEU A 3 -7.15 -20.82 27.91
C LEU A 3 -5.66 -21.08 28.14
N GLN A 4 -5.17 -22.26 27.73
CA GLN A 4 -3.74 -22.44 27.52
C GLN A 4 -3.33 -21.51 26.37
N GLN A 5 -2.65 -20.41 26.71
CA GLN A 5 -1.80 -19.69 25.79
C GLN A 5 -0.85 -20.71 25.15
N HIS A 6 -1.01 -20.97 23.85
CA HIS A 6 -0.03 -21.69 23.07
C HIS A 6 1.29 -20.89 23.10
N ARG A 7 2.15 -21.21 24.06
CA ARG A 7 3.55 -20.82 24.04
C ARG A 7 4.17 -21.62 22.89
N HIS A 8 4.31 -20.98 21.74
CA HIS A 8 5.14 -21.50 20.66
C HIS A 8 6.53 -21.81 21.24
N SER A 9 7.08 -22.98 20.89
CA SER A 9 8.45 -23.33 21.24
C SER A 9 9.39 -22.21 20.71
N PRO A 10 10.46 -21.82 21.43
CA PRO A 10 11.48 -20.91 20.91
C PRO A 10 11.98 -21.28 19.52
N VAL A 11 11.98 -22.58 19.20
CA VAL A 11 12.32 -23.15 17.89
C VAL A 11 11.28 -22.79 16.82
N GLU A 12 9.98 -22.82 17.13
CA GLU A 12 8.91 -22.40 16.21
C GLU A 12 8.92 -20.88 15.99
N VAL A 13 9.25 -20.10 17.02
CA VAL A 13 9.42 -18.64 16.91
C VAL A 13 10.65 -18.32 16.05
N PHE A 14 11.80 -18.94 16.32
CA PHE A 14 13.01 -18.79 15.51
C PHE A 14 12.75 -19.16 14.03
N ARG A 15 12.11 -20.31 13.78
CA ARG A 15 11.73 -20.77 12.44
C ARG A 15 10.74 -19.82 11.75
N ARG A 16 9.79 -19.23 12.46
CA ARG A 16 8.82 -18.30 11.86
C ARG A 16 9.43 -16.95 11.47
N HIS A 17 10.53 -16.55 12.13
CA HIS A 17 11.09 -15.21 12.06
C HIS A 17 12.43 -15.11 11.31
N CYS A 18 13.26 -16.17 11.27
CA CYS A 18 14.56 -16.17 10.58
C CYS A 18 14.49 -16.58 9.09
N HIS A 19 13.29 -16.73 8.54
CA HIS A 19 13.12 -17.39 7.25
C HIS A 19 13.14 -16.46 6.04
N LEU A 20 13.15 -15.12 6.22
CA LEU A 20 12.79 -14.20 5.13
C LEU A 20 13.44 -12.81 5.21
N SER A 21 14.19 -12.49 6.26
CA SER A 21 14.25 -11.09 6.67
C SER A 21 15.48 -10.32 6.23
N LEU A 22 16.63 -10.93 5.94
CA LEU A 22 17.80 -10.20 5.43
C LEU A 22 18.37 -10.76 4.11
N GLY A 23 17.75 -11.81 3.56
CA GLY A 23 18.09 -12.36 2.24
C GLY A 23 19.36 -13.23 2.18
N GLY A 24 19.91 -13.62 3.34
CA GLY A 24 21.06 -14.53 3.42
C GLY A 24 20.65 -15.99 3.58
N MET A 25 21.25 -16.88 2.79
CA MET A 25 20.97 -18.32 2.64
C MET A 25 21.02 -19.21 3.91
N ALA A 26 21.16 -18.68 5.13
CA ALA A 26 21.62 -19.48 6.27
C ALA A 26 20.54 -20.18 7.12
N ALA A 27 19.30 -19.68 7.15
CA ALA A 27 18.23 -20.26 7.96
C ALA A 27 17.07 -20.83 7.12
N ALA A 28 17.03 -20.52 5.82
CA ALA A 28 15.94 -20.93 4.94
C ALA A 28 15.93 -22.45 4.62
N ASP A 29 17.09 -23.10 4.71
CA ASP A 29 17.26 -24.52 4.37
C ASP A 29 17.38 -25.43 5.61
N ALA A 30 17.49 -24.86 6.81
CA ALA A 30 17.69 -25.59 8.05
C ALA A 30 16.38 -25.77 8.84
N GLY A 31 16.10 -27.00 9.31
CA GLY A 31 14.89 -27.31 10.08
C GLY A 31 14.85 -26.67 11.48
N SER A 32 16.01 -26.30 12.03
CA SER A 32 16.22 -25.69 13.34
C SER A 32 17.50 -24.83 13.38
N LEU A 33 17.69 -24.04 14.45
CA LEU A 33 18.92 -23.27 14.66
C LEU A 33 20.13 -24.20 14.85
N GLU A 34 19.93 -25.30 15.55
CA GLU A 34 20.94 -26.34 15.79
C GLU A 34 21.41 -26.95 14.47
N ASP A 35 20.47 -27.24 13.55
CA ASP A 35 20.80 -27.73 12.21
C ASP A 35 21.56 -26.68 11.39
N ALA A 36 21.17 -25.40 11.49
CA ALA A 36 21.83 -24.31 10.79
C ALA A 36 23.28 -24.10 11.28
N VAL A 37 23.50 -24.19 12.59
CA VAL A 37 24.85 -24.13 13.17
C VAL A 37 25.67 -25.35 12.73
N ALA A 38 25.12 -26.57 12.82
CA ALA A 38 25.81 -27.78 12.39
C ALA A 38 26.20 -27.74 10.90
N ALA A 39 25.32 -27.21 10.04
CA ALA A 39 25.61 -26.97 8.64
C ALA A 39 26.76 -25.97 8.45
N ALA A 40 26.80 -24.90 9.25
CA ALA A 40 27.90 -23.93 9.22
C ALA A 40 29.25 -24.57 9.61
N GLU A 41 29.26 -25.51 10.56
CA GLU A 41 30.49 -26.20 10.99
C GLU A 41 31.08 -27.11 9.92
N ALA A 42 30.27 -27.59 8.98
CA ALA A 42 30.71 -28.39 7.84
C ALA A 42 31.33 -27.55 6.71
N LEU A 43 31.24 -26.21 6.76
CA LEU A 43 31.78 -25.32 5.74
C LEU A 43 33.28 -25.04 5.94
N PRO A 44 34.03 -24.71 4.87
CA PRO A 44 35.38 -24.17 4.98
C PRO A 44 35.41 -22.92 5.86
N ALA A 45 36.51 -22.70 6.60
CA ALA A 45 36.62 -21.68 7.64
C ALA A 45 36.15 -20.27 7.21
N ALA A 46 36.52 -19.82 5.99
CA ALA A 46 36.13 -18.52 5.45
C ALA A 46 34.61 -18.42 5.20
N HIS A 47 33.97 -19.49 4.72
CA HIS A 47 32.53 -19.53 4.48
C HIS A 47 31.75 -19.73 5.79
N ARG A 48 32.29 -20.52 6.72
CA ARG A 48 31.71 -20.73 8.06
C ARG A 48 31.53 -19.42 8.80
N GLU A 49 32.55 -18.55 8.79
CA GLU A 49 32.49 -17.28 9.49
C GLU A 49 31.39 -16.36 8.93
N VAL A 50 31.33 -16.20 7.60
CA VAL A 50 30.28 -15.40 6.93
C VAL A 50 28.89 -15.94 7.23
N TYR A 51 28.73 -17.27 7.20
CA TYR A 51 27.47 -17.93 7.49
C TYR A 51 27.01 -17.70 8.93
N LEU A 52 27.91 -17.86 9.91
CA LEU A 52 27.60 -17.66 11.32
C LEU A 52 27.25 -16.20 11.65
N ARG A 53 27.90 -15.23 10.98
CA ARG A 53 27.57 -13.80 11.12
C ARG A 53 26.14 -13.51 10.63
N GLY A 54 25.78 -14.00 9.45
CA GLY A 54 24.42 -13.85 8.91
C GLY A 54 23.37 -14.53 9.80
N LEU A 55 23.67 -15.71 10.33
CA LEU A 55 22.78 -16.41 11.25
C LEU A 55 22.60 -15.66 12.57
N ALA A 56 23.65 -14.99 13.06
CA ALA A 56 23.59 -14.15 14.25
C ALA A 56 22.76 -12.87 14.04
N GLU A 57 22.85 -12.24 12.87
CA GLU A 57 21.97 -11.12 12.48
C GLU A 57 20.49 -11.53 12.43
N GLU A 58 20.17 -12.64 11.76
CA GLU A 58 18.81 -13.19 11.68
C GLU A 58 18.26 -13.53 13.09
N ALA A 59 19.08 -14.18 13.93
CA ALA A 59 18.70 -14.50 15.31
C ALA A 59 18.41 -13.23 16.14
N TRP A 60 19.21 -12.19 15.97
CA TRP A 60 19.01 -10.93 16.67
C TRP A 60 17.76 -10.20 16.19
N LEU A 61 17.49 -10.18 14.88
CA LEU A 61 16.26 -9.63 14.33
C LEU A 61 15.03 -10.35 14.87
N ALA A 62 15.03 -11.69 14.87
CA ALA A 62 13.95 -12.49 15.43
C ALA A 62 13.68 -12.15 16.91
N ARG A 63 14.72 -11.78 17.68
CA ARG A 63 14.57 -11.31 19.07
C ARG A 63 13.84 -9.98 19.13
N GLN A 64 14.15 -9.04 18.23
CA GLN A 64 13.46 -7.74 18.18
C GLN A 64 11.97 -7.92 17.82
N GLU A 65 11.65 -8.87 16.93
CA GLU A 65 10.28 -9.15 16.51
C GLU A 65 9.44 -9.87 17.57
N ALA A 66 10.00 -10.91 18.20
CA ALA A 66 9.29 -11.68 19.22
C ALA A 66 9.23 -10.95 20.57
N GLY A 67 10.21 -10.07 20.85
CA GLY A 67 10.40 -9.32 22.09
C GLY A 67 10.57 -10.14 23.38
N ALA A 68 10.48 -11.47 23.28
CA ALA A 68 10.75 -12.43 24.35
C ALA A 68 11.33 -13.74 23.76
N LEU A 69 12.30 -13.64 22.85
CA LEU A 69 13.16 -14.80 22.61
C LEU A 69 13.95 -15.11 23.90
N PRO A 70 14.25 -16.40 24.18
CA PRO A 70 15.02 -16.82 25.34
C PRO A 70 16.44 -16.22 25.35
N ALA A 71 17.24 -16.65 26.33
CA ALA A 71 18.67 -16.37 26.40
C ALA A 71 19.34 -16.52 25.03
N VAL A 72 20.39 -15.71 24.79
CA VAL A 72 21.20 -15.78 23.58
C VAL A 72 21.55 -17.24 23.26
N PRO A 73 21.36 -17.72 22.02
CA PRO A 73 21.72 -19.09 21.68
C PRO A 73 23.20 -19.34 22.00
N ALA A 74 23.49 -20.37 22.81
CA ALA A 74 24.84 -20.63 23.29
C ALA A 74 25.85 -20.75 22.14
N ALA A 75 25.46 -21.43 21.05
CA ALA A 75 26.24 -21.61 19.84
C ALA A 75 26.59 -20.31 19.09
N LEU A 76 25.78 -19.26 19.24
CA LEU A 76 25.99 -17.96 18.58
C LEU A 76 26.49 -16.87 19.54
N SER A 77 26.51 -17.13 20.85
CA SER A 77 26.81 -16.13 21.88
C SER A 77 28.11 -15.36 21.64
N GLY A 78 29.17 -16.05 21.22
CA GLY A 78 30.49 -15.47 20.92
C GLY A 78 30.67 -14.95 19.49
N VAL A 79 29.69 -15.11 18.60
CA VAL A 79 29.78 -14.65 17.22
C VAL A 79 29.72 -13.12 17.19
N ARG A 80 30.56 -12.47 16.37
CA ARG A 80 30.55 -11.02 16.16
C ARG A 80 29.91 -10.71 14.81
N PRO A 81 28.61 -10.37 14.74
CA PRO A 81 27.87 -10.32 13.48
C PRO A 81 28.44 -9.30 12.49
N PHE A 82 28.98 -8.20 13.01
CA PHE A 82 29.45 -7.06 12.22
C PHE A 82 30.97 -7.05 11.97
N GLY A 83 31.70 -8.06 12.47
CA GLY A 83 33.15 -8.17 12.30
C GLY A 83 33.94 -8.23 13.60
N ALA A 84 35.21 -8.62 13.50
CA ALA A 84 36.05 -8.96 14.65
C ALA A 84 36.24 -7.82 15.67
N SER A 85 36.19 -6.57 15.22
CA SER A 85 36.32 -5.37 16.06
C SER A 85 34.99 -4.87 16.64
N LEU A 86 33.87 -5.56 16.41
CA LEU A 86 32.54 -5.13 16.84
C LEU A 86 31.95 -6.12 17.87
N PRO A 87 30.95 -5.69 18.67
CA PRO A 87 30.44 -6.50 19.78
C PRO A 87 29.97 -7.90 19.39
N THR A 88 30.05 -8.84 20.32
CA THR A 88 29.49 -10.18 20.17
C THR A 88 27.96 -10.14 20.18
N LEU A 89 27.33 -11.21 19.69
CA LEU A 89 25.88 -11.34 19.75
C LEU A 89 25.37 -11.29 21.20
N SER A 90 26.09 -11.85 22.17
CA SER A 90 25.71 -11.78 23.58
C SER A 90 25.69 -10.34 24.13
N GLU A 91 26.62 -9.49 23.70
CA GLU A 91 26.67 -8.06 24.07
C GLU A 91 25.54 -7.26 23.42
N LEU A 92 25.16 -7.61 22.19
CA LEU A 92 24.07 -7.00 21.43
C LEU A 92 22.68 -7.50 21.85
N TRP A 93 22.58 -8.75 22.35
CA TRP A 93 21.34 -9.43 22.67
C TRP A 93 20.38 -8.65 23.59
N PRO A 94 20.83 -7.87 24.60
CA PRO A 94 19.92 -7.09 25.43
C PRO A 94 19.45 -5.79 24.76
N LEU A 95 20.14 -5.26 23.75
CA LEU A 95 19.92 -3.91 23.21
C LEU A 95 18.75 -3.84 22.23
N ALA A 96 17.91 -2.81 22.33
CA ALA A 96 16.83 -2.59 21.38
C ALA A 96 17.44 -2.15 20.03
N ALA A 97 16.96 -2.76 18.95
CA ALA A 97 17.48 -2.46 17.62
C ALA A 97 16.41 -2.57 16.54
N ALA A 98 16.63 -1.85 15.44
CA ALA A 98 15.88 -1.97 14.21
C ALA A 98 16.85 -2.03 13.03
N VAL A 99 16.48 -2.75 11.98
CA VAL A 99 17.31 -2.92 10.78
C VAL A 99 16.54 -2.52 9.53
N VAL A 100 17.25 -1.97 8.56
CA VAL A 100 16.76 -1.71 7.22
C VAL A 100 17.77 -2.22 6.20
N VAL A 101 17.27 -2.68 5.06
CA VAL A 101 18.11 -3.06 3.92
C VAL A 101 18.26 -1.86 2.99
N VAL A 102 19.50 -1.46 2.71
CA VAL A 102 19.87 -0.32 1.86
C VAL A 102 20.62 -0.83 0.64
N PRO A 103 20.20 -0.48 -0.59
CA PRO A 103 20.92 -0.85 -1.79
C PRO A 103 22.13 0.06 -1.99
N VAL A 104 23.27 -0.54 -2.35
CA VAL A 104 24.50 0.17 -2.67
C VAL A 104 24.94 -0.14 -4.10
N GLY A 105 25.30 0.91 -4.84
CA GLY A 105 25.91 0.78 -6.16
C GLY A 105 27.43 0.83 -6.03
N GLN A 106 28.16 0.10 -6.87
CA GLN A 106 29.61 0.24 -6.97
C GLN A 106 29.98 1.30 -8.01
N ALA A 107 31.03 2.08 -7.73
CA ALA A 107 31.44 3.22 -8.56
C ALA A 107 32.03 2.82 -9.92
N VAL A 108 32.50 1.57 -10.10
CA VAL A 108 33.14 1.11 -11.34
C VAL A 108 32.90 -0.40 -11.52
N GLY A 109 32.23 -0.80 -12.61
CA GLY A 109 32.30 -2.14 -13.21
C GLY A 109 31.63 -3.32 -12.49
N ASP A 110 31.58 -3.33 -11.16
CA ASP A 110 31.27 -4.54 -10.39
C ASP A 110 29.97 -4.44 -9.59
N GLY A 111 28.85 -4.75 -10.25
CA GLY A 111 27.60 -5.17 -9.59
C GLY A 111 26.93 -4.17 -8.63
N CYS A 112 25.97 -4.70 -7.89
CA CYS A 112 25.17 -4.02 -6.89
C CYS A 112 25.05 -4.90 -5.64
N GLY A 113 25.02 -4.28 -4.46
CA GLY A 113 24.97 -4.99 -3.18
C GLY A 113 23.92 -4.42 -2.25
N VAL A 114 23.77 -5.05 -1.08
CA VAL A 114 22.93 -4.53 0.00
C VAL A 114 23.71 -4.42 1.30
N LEU A 115 23.44 -3.33 2.02
CA LEU A 115 23.85 -3.12 3.40
C LEU A 115 22.67 -3.39 4.32
N HIS A 116 22.92 -4.06 5.43
CA HIS A 116 22.01 -4.10 6.58
C HIS A 116 22.44 -3.00 7.53
N LEU A 117 21.60 -1.97 7.61
CA LEU A 117 21.84 -0.83 8.46
C LEU A 117 21.05 -1.01 9.76
N TRP A 118 21.77 -1.27 10.84
CA TRP A 118 21.21 -1.48 12.17
C TRP A 118 21.30 -0.19 12.98
N CYS A 119 20.15 0.27 13.47
CA CYS A 119 20.04 1.35 14.46
C CYS A 119 19.80 0.73 15.83
N VAL A 120 20.66 1.05 16.81
CA VAL A 120 20.73 0.38 18.10
C VAL A 120 20.68 1.40 19.23
N GLU A 121 19.84 1.15 20.22
CA GLU A 121 19.80 1.93 21.46
C GLU A 121 20.81 1.38 22.46
N ASP A 122 21.83 2.17 22.77
CA ASP A 122 22.92 1.89 23.70
C ASP A 122 23.07 3.05 24.72
N PRO A 123 22.15 3.16 25.68
CA PRO A 123 22.13 4.27 26.65
C PRO A 123 23.30 4.23 27.63
N GLU A 124 23.90 3.06 27.84
CA GLU A 124 25.02 2.85 28.75
C GLU A 124 26.37 2.95 28.05
N GLY A 125 26.40 3.18 26.73
CA GLY A 125 27.64 3.32 25.97
C GLY A 125 28.48 2.05 25.94
N ARG A 126 27.85 0.87 25.97
CA ARG A 126 28.53 -0.44 25.95
C ARG A 126 29.23 -0.71 24.62
N ILE A 127 28.77 -0.08 23.54
CA ILE A 127 29.38 -0.18 22.22
C ILE A 127 30.43 0.93 22.10
N HIS A 128 31.69 0.54 22.35
CA HIS A 128 32.85 1.43 22.33
C HIS A 128 33.50 1.60 20.94
N HIS A 129 33.10 0.77 19.98
CA HIS A 129 33.66 0.76 18.64
C HIS A 129 32.78 1.56 17.67
N ASP A 130 33.43 2.40 16.88
CA ASP A 130 32.76 3.39 16.06
C ASP A 130 32.84 3.00 14.58
N GLN A 131 31.71 2.75 13.94
CA GLN A 131 31.61 2.61 12.48
C GLN A 131 31.32 3.96 11.78
N ARG A 132 31.48 5.08 12.49
CA ARG A 132 31.28 6.44 11.96
C ARG A 132 32.05 6.74 10.67
N ASP A 133 33.21 6.12 10.48
CA ASP A 133 34.03 6.30 9.28
C ASP A 133 33.55 5.46 8.09
N PHE A 134 32.63 4.51 8.30
CA PHE A 134 32.11 3.63 7.25
C PHE A 134 31.04 4.31 6.40
N LEU A 135 30.28 5.26 6.95
CA LEU A 135 29.20 5.97 6.26
C LEU A 135 29.48 7.48 6.24
N GLU A 136 29.59 8.07 5.05
CA GLU A 136 29.86 9.51 4.92
C GLU A 136 28.78 10.34 5.65
N GLY A 137 29.20 11.21 6.57
CA GLY A 137 28.31 12.11 7.32
C GLY A 137 27.58 11.47 8.51
N LEU A 138 27.84 10.19 8.82
CA LEU A 138 27.20 9.51 9.97
C LEU A 138 27.57 10.17 11.30
N SER A 139 28.82 10.60 11.47
CA SER A 139 29.25 11.36 12.65
C SER A 139 28.41 12.62 12.86
N GLU A 140 28.21 13.42 11.82
CA GLU A 140 27.39 14.63 11.87
C GLU A 140 25.94 14.32 12.26
N ARG A 141 25.41 13.19 11.76
CA ARG A 141 24.03 12.80 12.03
C ARG A 141 23.81 12.34 13.47
N LEU A 142 24.80 11.72 14.08
CA LEU A 142 24.74 11.18 15.45
C LEU A 142 25.22 12.18 16.53
N GLN A 143 25.68 13.38 16.17
CA GLN A 143 26.28 14.35 17.10
C GLN A 143 25.41 14.65 18.34
N ASP A 144 24.08 14.67 18.19
CA ASP A 144 23.13 14.97 19.26
C ASP A 144 22.47 13.72 19.86
N GLU A 145 22.76 12.51 19.34
CA GLU A 145 22.10 11.26 19.72
C GLU A 145 23.05 10.31 20.47
N ASN A 146 23.52 10.74 21.65
CA ASN A 146 24.54 10.03 22.44
C ASN A 146 24.21 8.57 22.79
N SER A 147 22.93 8.20 22.82
CA SER A 147 22.47 6.83 23.10
C SER A 147 22.24 5.99 21.85
N LEU A 148 22.30 6.55 20.64
CA LEU A 148 22.10 5.78 19.42
C LEU A 148 23.43 5.37 18.80
N ARG A 149 23.46 4.15 18.30
CA ARG A 149 24.58 3.56 17.58
C ARG A 149 24.10 3.04 16.24
N CYS A 150 24.96 3.14 15.25
CA CYS A 150 24.71 2.58 13.93
C CYS A 150 25.72 1.47 13.67
N LEU A 151 25.22 0.26 13.42
CA LEU A 151 26.02 -0.90 13.03
C LEU A 151 25.70 -1.28 11.59
N VAL A 152 26.71 -1.66 10.81
CA VAL A 152 26.56 -1.99 9.40
C VAL A 152 27.10 -3.39 9.14
N SER A 153 26.28 -4.22 8.51
CA SER A 153 26.70 -5.47 7.87
C SER A 153 26.57 -5.33 6.36
N ALA A 154 27.55 -5.85 5.61
CA ALA A 154 27.52 -5.90 4.15
C ALA A 154 27.46 -7.36 3.70
N SER A 155 26.50 -7.66 2.83
CA SER A 155 26.25 -9.03 2.34
C SER A 155 27.26 -9.54 1.30
N VAL A 156 28.31 -8.78 0.97
CA VAL A 156 29.31 -9.18 -0.04
C VAL A 156 30.72 -8.86 0.46
N SER A 157 31.63 -9.81 0.32
CA SER A 157 33.07 -9.68 0.65
C SER A 157 33.85 -8.69 -0.25
N GLU A 158 33.17 -7.91 -1.09
CA GLU A 158 33.79 -7.07 -2.13
C GLU A 158 33.42 -5.58 -2.02
N ALA A 159 32.49 -5.22 -1.16
CA ALA A 159 32.25 -3.82 -0.85
C ALA A 159 33.36 -3.33 0.10
N GLY A 160 34.50 -2.94 -0.48
CA GLY A 160 35.46 -2.10 0.24
C GLY A 160 34.76 -0.84 0.79
N PRO A 161 35.40 -0.13 1.75
CA PRO A 161 34.82 1.02 2.46
C PRO A 161 34.29 2.18 1.59
N ARG A 162 34.46 2.13 0.27
CA ARG A 162 33.95 3.11 -0.71
C ARG A 162 32.49 2.94 -1.12
N ALA A 163 31.84 1.81 -0.81
CA ALA A 163 30.43 1.56 -1.19
C ALA A 163 29.41 2.52 -0.54
N ALA A 164 29.86 3.34 0.43
CA ALA A 164 29.07 4.25 1.23
C ALA A 164 29.45 5.73 1.07
N GLU A 165 30.20 6.09 0.02
CA GLU A 165 30.49 7.49 -0.38
C GLU A 165 29.24 8.23 -0.92
N SER A 166 28.04 7.68 -0.72
CA SER A 166 26.80 8.36 -1.07
C SER A 166 25.89 8.41 0.13
N ARG A 167 25.28 9.58 0.37
CA ARG A 167 24.25 9.81 1.39
C ARG A 167 22.93 9.04 1.14
N SER A 168 22.95 8.00 0.30
CA SER A 168 21.76 7.22 -0.05
C SER A 168 21.25 6.29 1.05
N TRP A 169 22.00 6.19 2.16
CA TRP A 169 21.64 5.45 3.36
C TRP A 169 20.82 6.28 4.36
N GLU A 170 20.83 7.62 4.27
CA GLU A 170 20.24 8.52 5.28
C GLU A 170 18.74 8.26 5.48
N LEU A 171 17.98 8.01 4.41
CA LEU A 171 16.56 7.66 4.54
C LEU A 171 16.36 6.31 5.26
N GLY A 172 17.21 5.33 4.95
CA GLY A 172 17.21 4.05 5.64
C GLY A 172 17.43 4.24 7.15
N PHE A 173 18.44 5.04 7.51
CA PHE A 173 18.73 5.36 8.91
C PHE A 173 17.51 5.97 9.61
N GLU A 174 16.85 6.95 9.00
CA GLU A 174 15.64 7.56 9.57
C GLU A 174 14.50 6.54 9.75
N MET A 175 14.30 5.62 8.80
CA MET A 175 13.28 4.59 8.93
C MET A 175 13.59 3.61 10.08
N ALA A 176 14.86 3.18 10.21
CA ALA A 176 15.28 2.32 11.31
C ALA A 176 15.15 3.04 12.67
N ARG A 177 15.54 4.30 12.74
CA ARG A 177 15.39 5.15 13.93
C ARG A 177 13.92 5.30 14.34
N LEU A 178 13.03 5.59 13.39
CA LEU A 178 11.59 5.69 13.65
C LEU A 178 10.98 4.34 14.08
N ALA A 179 11.40 3.23 13.48
CA ALA A 179 10.97 1.91 13.88
C ALA A 179 11.37 1.59 15.33
N LEU A 180 12.62 1.86 15.68
CA LEU A 180 13.13 1.72 17.05
C LEU A 180 12.35 2.59 18.05
N GLN A 181 12.14 3.87 17.73
CA GLN A 181 11.41 4.82 18.59
C GLN A 181 9.93 4.49 18.75
N SER A 182 9.29 3.98 17.70
CA SER A 182 7.86 3.61 17.72
C SER A 182 7.56 2.46 18.68
N ARG A 183 8.57 1.63 18.98
CA ARG A 183 8.44 0.36 19.72
C ARG A 183 7.43 -0.61 19.08
N ASP A 184 7.05 -0.38 17.82
CA ASP A 184 6.18 -1.24 17.04
C ASP A 184 7.01 -2.36 16.40
N ARG A 185 6.95 -3.54 17.00
CA ARG A 185 7.66 -4.74 16.50
C ARG A 185 7.24 -5.11 15.09
N SER A 186 5.99 -4.82 14.71
CA SER A 186 5.52 -5.09 13.35
C SER A 186 6.18 -4.16 12.33
N ALA A 187 6.50 -2.93 12.73
CA ALA A 187 7.21 -1.98 11.88
C ALA A 187 8.68 -2.39 11.69
N VAL A 188 9.35 -2.86 12.74
CA VAL A 188 10.71 -3.42 12.65
C VAL A 188 10.75 -4.58 11.66
N ARG A 189 9.82 -5.55 11.79
CA ARG A 189 9.70 -6.68 10.87
C ARG A 189 9.47 -6.25 9.43
N ARG A 190 8.48 -5.38 9.20
CA ARG A 190 8.14 -4.91 7.85
C ARG A 190 9.33 -4.22 7.21
N LEU A 191 9.95 -3.29 7.93
CA LEU A 191 11.13 -2.57 7.45
C LEU A 191 12.26 -3.52 7.08
N ALA A 192 12.52 -4.51 7.94
CA ALA A 192 13.57 -5.49 7.74
C ALA A 192 13.28 -6.45 6.59
N ALA A 193 12.04 -6.96 6.43
CA ALA A 193 11.71 -8.05 5.51
C ALA A 193 11.14 -7.58 4.15
N ASP A 194 10.33 -6.52 4.16
CA ASP A 194 9.52 -6.14 3.00
C ASP A 194 10.16 -5.01 2.19
N TRP A 195 11.02 -4.20 2.81
CA TRP A 195 11.51 -2.96 2.22
C TRP A 195 12.98 -3.01 1.78
N LEU A 196 13.26 -2.29 0.69
CA LEU A 196 14.59 -1.88 0.25
C LEU A 196 14.58 -0.36 0.11
N VAL A 197 15.36 0.33 0.96
CA VAL A 197 15.22 1.79 1.17
C VAL A 197 16.44 2.54 0.71
N THR A 198 16.26 3.58 -0.10
CA THR A 198 17.35 4.48 -0.51
C THR A 198 16.89 5.93 -0.56
N GLY A 199 17.77 6.87 -0.21
CA GLY A 199 17.50 8.29 -0.26
C GLY A 199 18.38 9.10 0.67
N ALA A 200 18.60 10.36 0.31
CA ALA A 200 19.24 11.37 1.14
C ALA A 200 18.16 12.21 1.86
N VAL A 201 18.49 12.77 3.03
CA VAL A 201 17.55 13.45 3.91
C VAL A 201 18.05 14.83 4.30
N ARG A 202 17.22 15.85 4.08
CA ARG A 202 17.45 17.22 4.55
C ARG A 202 16.22 17.73 5.30
N GLY A 203 16.28 17.71 6.62
CA GLY A 203 15.10 17.93 7.47
C GLY A 203 14.10 16.77 7.31
N ASP A 204 12.83 17.07 7.03
CA ASP A 204 11.83 16.05 6.67
C ASP A 204 11.84 15.72 5.17
N ARG A 205 12.58 16.47 4.33
CA ARG A 205 12.56 16.27 2.88
C ARG A 205 13.49 15.13 2.46
N VAL A 206 12.98 14.24 1.61
CA VAL A 206 13.78 13.21 0.92
C VAL A 206 14.26 13.80 -0.40
N THR A 207 15.58 13.79 -0.60
CA THR A 207 16.24 14.38 -1.76
C THR A 207 16.75 13.31 -2.73
N TRP A 208 17.09 13.78 -3.93
CA TRP A 208 17.60 12.97 -5.01
C TRP A 208 18.85 12.17 -4.60
N VAL A 209 18.92 10.93 -5.08
CA VAL A 209 20.12 10.09 -5.06
C VAL A 209 20.22 9.32 -6.37
N LEU A 210 21.45 9.00 -6.78
CA LEU A 210 21.71 8.16 -7.93
C LEU A 210 21.16 6.74 -7.69
N LEU A 211 20.28 6.28 -8.58
CA LEU A 211 19.77 4.90 -8.59
C LEU A 211 20.73 3.98 -9.34
N GLY A 212 21.09 4.32 -10.59
CA GLY A 212 22.11 3.60 -11.36
C GLY A 212 22.02 2.06 -11.25
N SER A 213 23.15 1.42 -10.98
CA SER A 213 23.26 -0.05 -10.84
C SER A 213 22.48 -0.63 -9.66
N LYS A 214 21.98 0.17 -8.72
CA LYS A 214 21.11 -0.34 -7.64
C LYS A 214 19.87 -1.02 -8.21
N LEU A 215 19.36 -0.52 -9.35
CA LEU A 215 18.18 -1.09 -10.02
C LEU A 215 18.44 -2.49 -10.61
N ASP A 216 19.69 -2.94 -10.69
CA ASP A 216 20.03 -4.30 -11.13
C ASP A 216 19.80 -5.35 -10.02
N LEU A 217 19.52 -4.93 -8.78
CA LEU A 217 19.26 -5.82 -7.64
C LEU A 217 17.99 -6.65 -7.87
N ALA A 218 18.17 -7.95 -8.09
CA ALA A 218 17.08 -8.91 -8.17
C ALA A 218 16.51 -9.21 -6.77
N THR A 219 15.43 -8.52 -6.39
CA THR A 219 14.77 -8.69 -5.08
C THR A 219 13.26 -8.84 -5.19
N ARG A 220 12.65 -9.45 -4.16
CA ARG A 220 11.18 -9.50 -3.96
C ARG A 220 10.66 -8.36 -3.08
N ARG A 221 11.57 -7.57 -2.48
CA ARG A 221 11.24 -6.44 -1.61
C ARG A 221 10.60 -5.30 -2.39
N GLU A 222 9.72 -4.55 -1.75
CA GLU A 222 9.24 -3.27 -2.24
C GLU A 222 10.35 -2.22 -2.14
N TRP A 223 10.51 -1.42 -3.19
CA TRP A 223 11.45 -0.32 -3.20
C TRP A 223 10.84 0.94 -2.60
N LEU A 224 11.54 1.60 -1.68
CA LEU A 224 11.24 2.94 -1.21
C LEU A 224 12.28 3.91 -1.78
N LEU A 225 11.86 4.71 -2.76
CA LEU A 225 12.71 5.57 -3.60
C LEU A 225 12.38 7.05 -3.40
N PRO A 226 13.37 7.97 -3.55
CA PRO A 226 13.08 9.40 -3.57
C PRO A 226 12.21 9.74 -4.78
N ALA A 227 11.15 10.51 -4.57
CA ALA A 227 10.33 11.04 -5.66
C ALA A 227 11.16 11.89 -6.64
N ALA A 228 12.22 12.55 -6.14
CA ALA A 228 13.14 13.32 -6.95
C ALA A 228 13.95 12.45 -7.93
N SER A 229 14.19 11.17 -7.63
CA SER A 229 14.94 10.23 -8.48
C SER A 229 14.05 9.46 -9.46
N ARG A 230 12.76 9.83 -9.60
CA ARG A 230 11.80 9.09 -10.43
C ARG A 230 12.24 8.98 -11.89
N ASP A 231 12.84 10.04 -12.42
CA ASP A 231 13.23 10.10 -13.84
C ASP A 231 14.43 9.21 -14.20
N GLU A 232 15.14 8.66 -13.20
CA GLU A 232 16.20 7.67 -13.41
C GLU A 232 15.67 6.25 -13.64
N VAL A 233 14.41 5.99 -13.33
CA VAL A 233 13.82 4.66 -13.50
C VAL A 233 13.55 4.42 -15.00
N PRO A 234 14.16 3.40 -15.63
CA PRO A 234 13.96 3.14 -17.05
C PRO A 234 12.49 2.90 -17.39
N LEU A 235 12.07 3.38 -18.57
CA LEU A 235 10.71 3.15 -19.08
C LEU A 235 10.42 1.64 -19.14
N GLY A 236 9.36 1.21 -18.46
CA GLY A 236 8.95 -0.19 -18.40
C GLY A 236 9.60 -1.02 -17.30
N TYR A 237 10.55 -0.47 -16.53
CA TYR A 237 11.11 -1.15 -15.37
C TYR A 237 10.03 -1.43 -14.31
N ARG A 238 9.92 -2.70 -13.90
CA ARG A 238 8.96 -3.19 -12.89
C ARG A 238 9.66 -4.21 -11.99
N PRO A 239 10.14 -3.80 -10.80
CA PRO A 239 10.69 -4.76 -9.86
C PRO A 239 9.59 -5.68 -9.33
N ARG A 240 9.97 -6.90 -8.95
CA ARG A 240 9.00 -7.92 -8.51
C ARG A 240 8.19 -7.51 -7.28
N GLY A 241 8.80 -6.78 -6.34
CA GLY A 241 8.11 -6.24 -5.16
C GLY A 241 7.43 -4.89 -5.37
N GLY A 242 7.58 -4.24 -6.53
CA GLY A 242 7.04 -2.89 -6.75
C GLY A 242 7.92 -1.75 -6.23
N MET A 243 7.47 -0.51 -6.45
CA MET A 243 8.21 0.72 -6.10
C MET A 243 7.26 1.76 -5.52
N ARG A 244 7.75 2.49 -4.52
CA ARG A 244 7.08 3.65 -3.92
C ARG A 244 8.00 4.85 -3.94
N PHE A 245 7.49 5.94 -4.48
CA PHE A 245 8.20 7.21 -4.56
C PHE A 245 7.74 8.14 -3.44
N VAL A 246 8.67 8.63 -2.64
CA VAL A 246 8.39 9.43 -1.45
C VAL A 246 9.17 10.74 -1.45
N GLY A 247 8.50 11.81 -1.04
CA GLY A 247 9.09 13.16 -0.97
C GLY A 247 9.53 13.59 0.43
N SER A 248 9.11 12.85 1.46
CA SER A 248 9.42 13.17 2.85
C SER A 248 9.61 11.94 3.74
N VAL A 249 10.31 12.12 4.87
CA VAL A 249 10.52 11.10 5.90
C VAL A 249 9.17 10.67 6.46
N THR A 250 8.27 11.62 6.70
CA THR A 250 6.90 11.33 7.15
C THR A 250 6.12 10.44 6.17
N ALA A 251 6.18 10.73 4.86
CA ALA A 251 5.52 9.91 3.83
C ALA A 251 6.16 8.51 3.71
N SER A 252 7.49 8.45 3.86
CA SER A 252 8.26 7.20 3.89
C SER A 252 7.83 6.31 5.04
N TRP A 253 7.70 6.88 6.23
CA TRP A 253 7.27 6.15 7.43
C TRP A 253 5.84 5.64 7.31
N ASN A 254 4.94 6.47 6.77
CA ASN A 254 3.57 6.04 6.48
C ASN A 254 3.54 4.88 5.49
N ALA A 255 4.38 4.88 4.45
CA ALA A 255 4.50 3.76 3.53
C ALA A 255 4.95 2.47 4.23
N VAL A 256 5.98 2.54 5.08
CA VAL A 256 6.47 1.38 5.86
C VAL A 256 5.38 0.80 6.77
N LEU A 257 4.60 1.67 7.43
CA LEU A 257 3.49 1.26 8.30
C LEU A 257 2.25 0.78 7.53
N GLY A 258 2.22 0.91 6.20
CA GLY A 258 1.03 0.70 5.38
C GLY A 258 -0.12 1.64 5.74
N ARG A 259 0.22 2.90 6.06
CA ARG A 259 -0.72 3.96 6.43
C ARG A 259 -0.74 5.05 5.35
N GLY A 260 -1.87 5.74 5.28
CA GLY A 260 -2.02 6.95 4.49
C GLY A 260 -2.73 6.76 3.16
N THR A 261 -2.99 7.89 2.53
CA THR A 261 -3.52 8.01 1.17
C THR A 261 -2.39 8.31 0.21
N GLN A 262 -2.21 7.47 -0.81
CA GLN A 262 -1.27 7.66 -1.91
C GLN A 262 -1.99 8.33 -3.08
N ASP A 263 -1.38 9.34 -3.69
CA ASP A 263 -1.84 9.87 -4.98
C ASP A 263 -1.32 8.97 -6.10
N GLY A 264 -2.22 8.16 -6.67
CA GLY A 264 -1.95 7.31 -7.82
C GLY A 264 -2.12 8.02 -9.16
N GLY A 265 -2.22 9.36 -9.15
CA GLY A 265 -2.34 10.20 -10.33
C GLY A 265 -3.69 10.08 -11.04
N SER A 266 -3.69 10.27 -12.36
CA SER A 266 -4.90 10.23 -13.18
C SER A 266 -4.95 9.01 -14.08
N ARG A 267 -6.10 8.34 -14.20
CA ARG A 267 -6.30 7.12 -15.02
C ARG A 267 -7.65 7.10 -15.74
N PRO A 268 -7.85 6.34 -16.82
CA PRO A 268 -9.18 6.12 -17.37
C PRO A 268 -10.07 5.31 -16.41
N TRP A 269 -11.38 5.40 -16.61
CA TRP A 269 -12.36 4.50 -15.98
C TRP A 269 -12.05 3.03 -16.31
N PRO A 270 -12.29 2.07 -15.38
CA PRO A 270 -12.14 0.65 -15.69
C PRO A 270 -13.05 0.24 -16.84
N SER A 271 -12.56 -0.63 -17.73
CA SER A 271 -13.31 -1.13 -18.88
C SER A 271 -14.17 -2.35 -18.54
N ASP A 272 -13.89 -3.00 -17.42
CA ASP A 272 -14.40 -4.31 -16.97
C ASP A 272 -15.31 -4.19 -15.74
N VAL A 273 -16.03 -3.07 -15.60
CA VAL A 273 -16.92 -2.87 -14.45
C VAL A 273 -18.11 -3.82 -14.52
N ALA A 274 -18.18 -4.77 -13.58
CA ALA A 274 -19.25 -5.74 -13.49
C ALA A 274 -20.51 -5.17 -12.81
N VAL A 275 -20.32 -4.43 -11.71
CA VAL A 275 -21.43 -3.86 -10.93
C VAL A 275 -21.05 -2.48 -10.41
N LEU A 276 -22.01 -1.53 -10.48
CA LEU A 276 -21.94 -0.24 -9.82
C LEU A 276 -22.93 -0.19 -8.65
N HIS A 277 -22.43 -0.13 -7.43
CA HIS A 277 -23.21 0.25 -6.26
C HIS A 277 -23.21 1.75 -6.10
N SER A 278 -24.31 2.34 -5.62
CA SER A 278 -24.35 3.76 -5.29
C SER A 278 -25.29 4.00 -4.12
N PHE A 279 -24.84 4.77 -3.13
CA PHE A 279 -25.76 5.35 -2.17
C PHE A 279 -26.66 6.39 -2.84
N VAL A 280 -27.88 6.53 -2.31
CA VAL A 280 -28.88 7.47 -2.83
C VAL A 280 -29.31 8.46 -1.76
N SER A 281 -29.28 9.73 -2.14
CA SER A 281 -29.88 10.85 -1.42
C SER A 281 -30.75 11.68 -2.39
N THR A 282 -31.03 12.95 -2.06
CA THR A 282 -31.71 13.90 -2.94
C THR A 282 -30.89 14.32 -4.16
N ALA A 283 -29.55 14.24 -4.11
CA ALA A 283 -28.68 14.62 -5.20
C ALA A 283 -28.46 13.46 -6.18
N TRP A 284 -29.04 13.58 -7.37
CA TRP A 284 -29.11 12.52 -8.38
C TRP A 284 -27.95 12.54 -9.39
N GLY A 285 -27.40 13.71 -9.69
CA GLY A 285 -26.31 13.90 -10.67
C GLY A 285 -25.10 12.98 -10.46
N PRO A 286 -24.57 12.82 -9.23
CA PRO A 286 -23.44 11.92 -8.98
C PRO A 286 -23.73 10.44 -9.25
N VAL A 287 -24.99 10.00 -9.15
CA VAL A 287 -25.38 8.61 -9.43
C VAL A 287 -25.46 8.39 -10.93
N VAL A 288 -26.12 9.31 -11.63
CA VAL A 288 -26.28 9.25 -13.10
C VAL A 288 -24.92 9.35 -13.79
N GLY A 289 -24.06 10.28 -13.37
CA GLY A 289 -22.70 10.42 -13.92
C GLY A 289 -21.87 9.15 -13.79
N ALA A 290 -21.89 8.51 -12.61
CA ALA A 290 -21.16 7.27 -12.38
C ALA A 290 -21.70 6.11 -13.22
N ALA A 291 -23.03 5.98 -13.34
CA ALA A 291 -23.67 4.94 -14.15
C ALA A 291 -23.32 5.07 -15.65
N LEU A 292 -23.31 6.29 -16.18
CA LEU A 292 -23.01 6.54 -17.59
C LEU A 292 -21.52 6.34 -17.90
N LEU A 293 -20.62 6.77 -17.00
CA LEU A 293 -19.17 6.67 -17.20
C LEU A 293 -18.63 5.25 -16.97
N SER A 294 -19.14 4.53 -15.96
CA SER A 294 -18.70 3.16 -15.66
C SER A 294 -19.17 2.12 -16.67
N ARG A 295 -20.28 2.40 -17.36
CA ARG A 295 -20.93 1.48 -18.31
C ARG A 295 -21.30 0.13 -17.69
N ALA A 296 -21.47 0.04 -16.37
CA ALA A 296 -21.74 -1.20 -15.68
C ALA A 296 -23.05 -1.88 -16.17
N PRO A 297 -23.06 -3.21 -16.37
CA PRO A 297 -24.26 -4.01 -16.66
C PRO A 297 -25.14 -4.23 -15.42
N ARG A 298 -24.78 -3.73 -14.24
CA ARG A 298 -25.68 -3.78 -13.10
C ARG A 298 -25.46 -2.59 -12.21
N VAL A 299 -26.55 -1.97 -11.79
CA VAL A 299 -26.54 -0.82 -10.90
C VAL A 299 -27.37 -1.13 -9.66
N VAL A 300 -26.76 -1.10 -8.49
CA VAL A 300 -27.41 -1.34 -7.21
C VAL A 300 -27.52 -0.02 -6.45
N LEU A 301 -28.75 0.47 -6.29
CA LEU A 301 -29.05 1.72 -5.60
C LEU A 301 -29.42 1.43 -4.14
N TRP A 302 -28.55 1.88 -3.23
CA TRP A 302 -28.72 1.74 -1.79
C TRP A 302 -29.47 2.93 -1.21
N HIS A 303 -30.65 2.68 -0.66
CA HIS A 303 -31.50 3.69 -0.06
C HIS A 303 -31.80 3.39 1.41
N THR A 304 -32.23 4.41 2.15
CA THR A 304 -32.66 4.28 3.55
C THR A 304 -34.18 4.20 3.65
N ARG A 305 -34.72 4.01 4.87
CA ARG A 305 -36.17 4.06 5.11
C ARG A 305 -36.75 5.48 4.99
N ALA A 306 -35.91 6.52 4.96
CA ALA A 306 -36.36 7.91 4.87
C ALA A 306 -36.95 8.20 3.48
N ALA A 307 -38.27 8.33 3.42
CA ALA A 307 -39.02 8.41 2.17
C ALA A 307 -38.59 9.57 1.26
N ALA A 308 -38.54 10.79 1.81
CA ALA A 308 -38.24 12.00 1.04
C ALA A 308 -36.77 12.13 0.65
N VAL A 309 -35.86 11.68 1.52
CA VAL A 309 -34.42 11.90 1.36
C VAL A 309 -33.74 10.82 0.52
N SER A 310 -34.25 9.59 0.54
CA SER A 310 -33.55 8.45 -0.06
C SER A 310 -34.45 7.52 -0.87
N ARG A 311 -35.56 7.02 -0.31
CA ARG A 311 -36.41 6.01 -0.99
C ARG A 311 -37.08 6.53 -2.27
N ARG A 312 -37.76 7.69 -2.22
CA ARG A 312 -38.40 8.28 -3.42
C ARG A 312 -37.37 8.69 -4.47
N PRO A 313 -36.25 9.35 -4.12
CA PRO A 313 -35.15 9.57 -5.07
C PRO A 313 -34.62 8.29 -5.72
N ALA A 314 -34.46 7.20 -4.96
CA ALA A 314 -33.97 5.93 -5.50
C ALA A 314 -34.94 5.31 -6.50
N GLN A 315 -36.25 5.38 -6.24
CA GLN A 315 -37.28 4.96 -7.18
C GLN A 315 -37.22 5.77 -8.48
N GLY A 316 -37.13 7.10 -8.38
CA GLY A 316 -36.97 7.96 -9.55
C GLY A 316 -35.72 7.62 -10.36
N LEU A 317 -34.56 7.52 -9.69
CA LEU A 317 -33.28 7.14 -10.30
C LEU A 317 -33.33 5.80 -11.03
N ARG A 318 -33.95 4.78 -10.43
CA ARG A 318 -34.15 3.49 -11.07
C ARG A 318 -34.89 3.64 -12.39
N ASP A 319 -36.00 4.37 -12.38
CA ASP A 319 -36.85 4.50 -13.56
C ASP A 319 -36.15 5.28 -14.69
N ILE A 320 -35.32 6.27 -14.36
CA ILE A 320 -34.54 7.04 -15.35
C ILE A 320 -33.39 6.23 -15.91
N LEU A 321 -32.60 5.58 -15.05
CA LEU A 321 -31.48 4.76 -15.49
C LEU A 321 -31.99 3.62 -16.35
N PHE A 322 -33.08 2.97 -15.94
CA PHE A 322 -33.74 1.95 -16.74
C PHE A 322 -34.13 2.50 -18.12
N ARG A 323 -34.91 3.59 -18.19
CA ARG A 323 -35.34 4.18 -19.47
C ARG A 323 -34.18 4.69 -20.34
N GLY A 324 -33.14 5.26 -19.73
CA GLY A 324 -31.96 5.75 -20.43
C GLY A 324 -31.13 4.62 -21.03
N LEU A 325 -30.87 3.56 -20.24
CA LEU A 325 -30.11 2.38 -20.68
C LEU A 325 -30.90 1.56 -21.70
N MET A 326 -32.23 1.48 -21.54
CA MET A 326 -33.14 0.91 -22.53
C MET A 326 -33.01 1.56 -23.91
N ARG A 327 -33.12 2.89 -23.96
CA ARG A 327 -33.08 3.65 -25.22
C ARG A 327 -31.69 3.66 -25.87
N ALA A 328 -30.64 3.46 -25.09
CA ALA A 328 -29.28 3.32 -25.60
C ALA A 328 -28.99 1.95 -26.24
N GLY A 329 -29.99 1.06 -26.36
CA GLY A 329 -29.81 -0.28 -26.92
C GLY A 329 -29.03 -1.24 -26.01
N ARG A 330 -28.77 -0.86 -24.75
CA ARG A 330 -27.96 -1.62 -23.78
C ARG A 330 -28.81 -2.51 -22.87
N MET A 331 -30.05 -2.76 -23.29
CA MET A 331 -31.13 -3.22 -22.43
C MET A 331 -31.03 -4.70 -22.03
N HIS A 332 -30.29 -5.51 -22.78
CA HIS A 332 -30.06 -6.91 -22.45
C HIS A 332 -29.00 -7.13 -21.37
N GLU A 333 -28.32 -6.07 -20.94
CA GLU A 333 -27.17 -6.20 -20.06
C GLU A 333 -27.33 -5.47 -18.73
N ALA A 334 -28.16 -4.42 -18.61
CA ALA A 334 -28.17 -3.53 -17.44
C ALA A 334 -29.37 -3.68 -16.47
N ALA A 335 -29.20 -4.32 -15.31
CA ALA A 335 -30.22 -4.41 -14.25
C ALA A 335 -30.07 -3.30 -13.19
N VAL A 336 -31.14 -2.55 -12.89
CA VAL A 336 -31.15 -1.53 -11.81
C VAL A 336 -31.94 -2.01 -10.60
N GLU A 337 -31.24 -2.29 -9.50
CA GLU A 337 -31.81 -2.82 -8.25
C GLU A 337 -31.91 -1.76 -7.16
N LEU A 338 -32.91 -1.90 -6.28
CA LEU A 338 -33.03 -1.12 -5.05
C LEU A 338 -32.72 -2.00 -3.84
N ARG A 339 -31.83 -1.54 -2.97
CA ARG A 339 -31.50 -2.23 -1.72
C ARG A 339 -31.60 -1.28 -0.54
N LEU A 340 -32.04 -1.81 0.60
CA LEU A 340 -32.12 -1.04 1.84
C LEU A 340 -30.78 -1.09 2.58
N VAL A 341 -30.34 0.04 3.11
CA VAL A 341 -29.22 0.15 4.05
C VAL A 341 -29.63 0.91 5.31
N ASP A 342 -29.17 0.44 6.46
CA ASP A 342 -29.35 1.08 7.75
C ASP A 342 -28.43 2.30 7.87
N SER A 343 -29.02 3.50 7.89
CA SER A 343 -28.25 4.74 8.01
C SER A 343 -27.93 5.12 9.46
N ALA A 344 -28.50 4.45 10.45
CA ALA A 344 -28.36 4.79 11.86
C ALA A 344 -27.41 3.85 12.62
N ASN A 345 -27.12 2.67 12.08
CA ASN A 345 -26.26 1.67 12.71
C ASN A 345 -25.17 1.19 11.74
N LEU A 346 -23.91 1.51 12.04
CA LEU A 346 -22.74 1.17 11.23
C LEU A 346 -22.60 -0.35 11.04
N VAL A 347 -22.77 -1.15 12.10
CA VAL A 347 -22.59 -2.61 12.05
C VAL A 347 -23.65 -3.25 11.15
N ASN A 348 -24.90 -2.78 11.24
CA ASN A 348 -25.98 -3.24 10.36
C ASN A 348 -25.73 -2.82 8.91
N ALA A 349 -25.29 -1.59 8.68
CA ALA A 349 -24.95 -1.09 7.36
C ALA A 349 -23.86 -1.95 6.72
N GLU A 350 -22.76 -2.20 7.45
CA GLU A 350 -21.67 -3.06 6.99
C GLU A 350 -22.15 -4.45 6.64
N ARG A 351 -22.93 -5.10 7.51
CA ARG A 351 -23.46 -6.44 7.24
C ARG A 351 -24.32 -6.46 5.97
N GLN A 352 -25.25 -5.51 5.82
CA GLN A 352 -26.15 -5.45 4.67
C GLN A 352 -25.40 -5.23 3.35
N LEU A 353 -24.38 -4.37 3.37
CA LEU A 353 -23.52 -4.14 2.21
C LEU A 353 -22.67 -5.39 1.90
N ASP A 354 -22.09 -6.02 2.92
CA ASP A 354 -21.24 -7.21 2.81
C ASP A 354 -21.99 -8.39 2.17
N ASP A 355 -23.23 -8.65 2.62
CA ASP A 355 -24.06 -9.76 2.14
C ASP A 355 -24.28 -9.72 0.62
N VAL A 356 -24.40 -8.52 0.05
CA VAL A 356 -24.58 -8.32 -1.40
C VAL A 356 -23.22 -8.27 -2.11
N LEU A 357 -22.27 -7.51 -1.58
CA LEU A 357 -20.96 -7.31 -2.21
C LEU A 357 -20.17 -8.61 -2.36
N ARG A 358 -20.26 -9.55 -1.41
CA ARG A 358 -19.57 -10.85 -1.52
C ARG A 358 -19.94 -11.62 -2.78
N GLN A 359 -21.21 -11.57 -3.17
CA GLN A 359 -21.68 -12.25 -4.37
C GLN A 359 -21.09 -11.57 -5.62
N ASP A 360 -21.14 -10.24 -5.64
CA ASP A 360 -20.72 -9.44 -6.79
C ASP A 360 -19.20 -9.46 -7.00
N LEU A 361 -18.44 -9.51 -5.90
CA LEU A 361 -16.97 -9.57 -5.92
C LEU A 361 -16.41 -10.94 -6.31
N SER A 362 -17.23 -12.01 -6.26
CA SER A 362 -16.79 -13.35 -6.65
C SER A 362 -16.67 -13.53 -8.18
N GLY A 363 -17.29 -12.64 -8.97
CA GLY A 363 -17.41 -12.75 -10.43
C GLY A 363 -16.20 -12.30 -11.26
N GLY A 364 -15.07 -11.94 -10.64
CA GLY A 364 -13.80 -11.62 -11.33
C GLY A 364 -13.71 -10.24 -12.01
N GLY A 365 -14.82 -9.52 -12.21
CA GLY A 365 -14.83 -8.15 -12.73
C GLY A 365 -14.69 -7.07 -11.65
N THR A 366 -14.38 -5.83 -12.06
CA THR A 366 -14.25 -4.71 -11.13
C THR A 366 -15.62 -4.30 -10.57
N VAL A 367 -15.74 -4.18 -9.24
CA VAL A 367 -16.94 -3.66 -8.58
C VAL A 367 -16.68 -2.22 -8.14
N LEU A 368 -17.53 -1.29 -8.60
CA LEU A 368 -17.47 0.10 -8.20
C LEU A 368 -18.52 0.40 -7.13
N PHE A 369 -18.15 1.21 -6.14
CA PHE A 369 -19.08 1.72 -5.14
C PHE A 369 -19.01 3.25 -5.08
N ASN A 370 -20.03 3.92 -5.59
CA ASN A 370 -20.17 5.36 -5.49
C ASN A 370 -20.61 5.79 -4.08
N VAL A 371 -19.67 6.39 -3.36
CA VAL A 371 -19.83 6.87 -1.98
C VAL A 371 -20.05 8.38 -1.88
N THR A 372 -20.31 9.05 -3.01
CA THR A 372 -20.60 10.51 -3.03
C THR A 372 -21.81 10.88 -2.18
N GLN A 373 -22.80 9.99 -2.10
CA GLN A 373 -24.06 10.21 -1.41
C GLN A 373 -24.19 9.29 -0.19
N GLY A 374 -25.28 9.47 0.56
CA GLY A 374 -25.48 8.80 1.84
C GLY A 374 -24.92 9.62 2.99
N ASN A 375 -24.96 9.07 4.20
CA ASN A 375 -24.39 9.74 5.37
C ASN A 375 -22.99 9.19 5.70
N ARG A 376 -22.35 9.79 6.71
CA ARG A 376 -21.00 9.41 7.14
C ARG A 376 -20.91 7.95 7.57
N LEU A 377 -21.91 7.41 8.27
CA LEU A 377 -21.91 6.01 8.74
C LEU A 377 -21.96 5.03 7.57
N MET A 378 -22.80 5.30 6.57
CA MET A 378 -22.86 4.50 5.34
C MET A 378 -21.55 4.55 4.57
N SER A 379 -20.92 5.73 4.48
CA SER A 379 -19.60 5.88 3.86
C SER A 379 -18.53 5.09 4.61
N PHE A 380 -18.49 5.17 5.94
CA PHE A 380 -17.57 4.38 6.76
C PHE A 380 -17.75 2.88 6.55
N ALA A 381 -18.98 2.40 6.46
CA ALA A 381 -19.26 0.99 6.16
C ALA A 381 -18.63 0.56 4.82
N ALA A 382 -18.81 1.36 3.77
CA ALA A 382 -18.21 1.10 2.46
C ALA A 382 -16.67 1.12 2.49
N HIS A 383 -16.06 2.08 3.21
CA HIS A 383 -14.61 2.12 3.42
C HIS A 383 -14.07 0.90 4.17
N ASN A 384 -14.76 0.43 5.22
CA ASN A 384 -14.36 -0.76 5.95
C ASN A 384 -14.49 -2.04 5.12
N LEU A 385 -15.44 -2.09 4.18
CA LEU A 385 -15.57 -3.19 3.23
C LEU A 385 -14.51 -3.14 2.14
N ALA A 386 -14.20 -1.97 1.58
CA ALA A 386 -13.18 -1.82 0.55
C ALA A 386 -11.78 -2.24 1.04
N ARG A 387 -11.45 -1.99 2.31
CA ARG A 387 -10.22 -2.51 2.95
C ARG A 387 -10.15 -4.03 3.01
N ARG A 388 -11.30 -4.71 3.05
CA ARG A 388 -11.39 -6.19 3.07
C ARG A 388 -11.40 -6.80 1.68
N TYR A 389 -11.79 -6.02 0.66
CA TYR A 389 -12.02 -6.50 -0.70
C TYR A 389 -11.21 -5.68 -1.72
N PRO A 390 -10.03 -6.18 -2.17
CA PRO A 390 -9.15 -5.45 -3.09
C PRO A 390 -9.79 -5.07 -4.44
N ASN A 391 -10.81 -5.83 -4.87
CA ASN A 391 -11.55 -5.59 -6.13
C ASN A 391 -12.72 -4.60 -5.98
N LEU A 392 -12.98 -4.10 -4.77
CA LEU A 392 -14.00 -3.07 -4.51
C LEU A 392 -13.37 -1.69 -4.57
N TRP A 393 -13.67 -0.92 -5.61
CA TRP A 393 -13.18 0.45 -5.74
C TRP A 393 -14.26 1.41 -5.31
N LEU A 394 -13.94 2.28 -4.38
CA LEU A 394 -14.85 3.37 -4.04
C LEU A 394 -14.66 4.48 -5.06
N VAL A 395 -15.74 5.10 -5.50
CA VAL A 395 -15.69 6.30 -6.35
C VAL A 395 -16.44 7.44 -5.67
N TYR A 396 -15.86 8.62 -5.74
CA TYR A 396 -16.40 9.83 -5.13
C TYR A 396 -16.31 10.97 -6.15
N ARG A 397 -17.41 11.70 -6.34
CA ARG A 397 -17.42 12.94 -7.13
C ARG A 397 -17.13 14.11 -6.20
N ASP A 398 -16.11 14.88 -6.55
CA ASP A 398 -15.82 16.13 -5.87
C ASP A 398 -16.91 17.17 -6.18
N ASN A 399 -17.59 17.64 -5.14
CA ASN A 399 -18.68 18.61 -5.27
C ASN A 399 -18.18 20.01 -5.69
N ASP A 400 -16.91 20.33 -5.43
CA ASP A 400 -16.30 21.60 -5.82
C ASP A 400 -15.81 21.57 -7.28
N SER A 401 -15.79 20.40 -7.91
CA SER A 401 -15.45 20.27 -9.32
C SER A 401 -16.62 20.71 -10.22
N ARG A 402 -16.31 21.57 -11.20
CA ARG A 402 -17.29 22.05 -12.19
C ARG A 402 -17.73 20.95 -13.20
N GLY A 403 -17.25 19.71 -13.06
CA GLY A 403 -17.45 18.63 -14.02
C GLY A 403 -17.88 17.29 -13.39
N LEU A 404 -17.79 16.23 -14.21
CA LEU A 404 -17.89 14.83 -13.78
C LEU A 404 -16.52 14.29 -13.37
N ASP A 405 -15.82 15.02 -12.50
CA ASP A 405 -14.55 14.55 -11.97
C ASP A 405 -14.81 13.59 -10.81
N TYR A 406 -14.48 12.31 -11.02
CA TYR A 406 -14.52 11.29 -9.98
C TYR A 406 -13.11 10.96 -9.55
N THR A 407 -12.96 10.68 -8.25
CA THR A 407 -11.78 10.09 -7.67
C THR A 407 -12.12 8.66 -7.27
N ALA A 408 -11.35 7.70 -7.79
CA ALA A 408 -11.35 6.34 -7.29
C ALA A 408 -10.48 6.26 -6.03
N ILE A 409 -10.94 5.52 -5.04
CA ILE A 409 -10.19 5.15 -3.83
C ILE A 409 -10.12 3.63 -3.83
N ARG A 410 -8.93 3.09 -4.02
CA ARG A 410 -8.66 1.66 -3.97
C ARG A 410 -7.89 1.35 -2.71
N TYR A 411 -8.27 0.28 -2.03
CA TYR A 411 -7.56 -0.17 -0.85
C TYR A 411 -6.66 -1.37 -1.16
N ASP A 412 -5.47 -1.35 -0.60
CA ASP A 412 -4.59 -2.52 -0.47
C ASP A 412 -4.27 -2.68 1.02
N GLY A 413 -5.02 -3.56 1.68
CA GLY A 413 -5.06 -3.64 3.14
C GLY A 413 -5.51 -2.33 3.79
N LEU A 414 -4.61 -1.68 4.53
CA LEU A 414 -4.88 -0.41 5.23
C LEU A 414 -4.57 0.84 4.38
N GLU A 415 -3.90 0.65 3.25
CA GLU A 415 -3.47 1.73 2.36
C GLU A 415 -4.60 2.12 1.41
N ALA A 416 -4.74 3.42 1.14
CA ALA A 416 -5.68 3.91 0.15
C ALA A 416 -4.90 4.58 -1.00
N THR A 417 -5.05 4.11 -2.23
CA THR A 417 -4.60 4.86 -3.41
C THR A 417 -5.78 5.67 -3.94
N THR A 418 -5.65 7.00 -3.99
CA THR A 418 -6.60 7.89 -4.67
C THR A 418 -6.17 8.11 -6.11
N GLN A 419 -7.08 8.01 -7.06
CA GLN A 419 -6.79 8.20 -8.48
C GLN A 419 -7.90 9.03 -9.13
N ARG A 420 -7.54 10.11 -9.82
CA ARG A 420 -8.52 10.87 -10.61
C ARG A 420 -8.94 10.05 -11.84
N LEU A 421 -10.22 9.78 -11.98
CA LEU A 421 -10.80 9.07 -13.11
C LEU A 421 -11.06 10.05 -14.25
N ARG A 422 -10.25 9.92 -15.30
CA ARG A 422 -10.40 10.63 -16.56
C ARG A 422 -11.52 9.99 -17.37
N GLY A 423 -12.60 10.72 -17.56
CA GLY A 423 -13.64 10.38 -18.51
C GLY A 423 -14.17 11.66 -19.12
N ARG A 424 -14.24 11.70 -20.46
CA ARG A 424 -15.18 12.62 -21.11
C ARG A 424 -16.45 11.81 -21.33
N PRO A 425 -17.61 12.28 -20.88
CA PRO A 425 -18.86 11.66 -21.29
C PRO A 425 -18.88 11.61 -22.83
N THR A 426 -18.98 10.42 -23.40
CA THR A 426 -18.91 10.20 -24.85
C THR A 426 -20.08 10.85 -25.60
N ALA A 427 -21.12 11.28 -24.89
CA ALA A 427 -22.20 12.07 -25.45
C ALA A 427 -21.82 13.57 -25.47
N ALA A 428 -21.16 13.99 -26.56
CA ALA A 428 -20.78 15.39 -26.82
C ALA A 428 -21.95 16.39 -26.91
N ARG A 429 -23.20 15.94 -26.73
CA ARG A 429 -24.44 16.73 -26.87
C ARG A 429 -25.31 16.76 -25.62
N VAL A 430 -24.88 16.13 -24.53
CA VAL A 430 -25.59 16.23 -23.24
C VAL A 430 -25.19 17.53 -22.57
N ASP A 431 -26.15 18.39 -22.21
CA ASP A 431 -25.91 19.56 -21.38
C ASP A 431 -25.64 19.12 -19.94
N TRP A 432 -24.39 18.73 -19.71
CA TRP A 432 -23.88 18.30 -18.41
C TRP A 432 -24.00 19.42 -17.37
N GLY A 433 -23.98 20.69 -17.77
CA GLY A 433 -24.21 21.81 -16.85
C GLY A 433 -25.60 21.73 -16.23
N ARG A 434 -26.63 21.54 -17.05
CA ARG A 434 -28.02 21.39 -16.61
C ARG A 434 -28.29 20.10 -15.84
N ILE A 435 -27.59 19.01 -16.16
CA ILE A 435 -27.70 17.73 -15.43
C ILE A 435 -26.98 17.76 -14.07
N LEU A 436 -25.91 18.54 -13.96
CA LEU A 436 -25.04 18.57 -12.79
C LEU A 436 -25.25 19.80 -11.91
N GLU A 437 -26.14 20.71 -12.33
CA GLU A 437 -26.58 21.84 -11.54
C GLU A 437 -27.13 21.37 -10.19
N PRO A 438 -26.55 21.80 -9.06
CA PRO A 438 -27.05 21.49 -7.75
C PRO A 438 -28.32 22.31 -7.51
N ARG A 439 -29.47 21.87 -8.04
CA ARG A 439 -30.75 22.46 -7.65
C ARG A 439 -30.93 22.24 -6.15
N ARG A 440 -30.83 23.32 -5.37
CA ARG A 440 -31.40 23.39 -4.04
C ARG A 440 -32.91 23.12 -4.19
N ALA A 441 -33.45 22.20 -3.38
CA ALA A 441 -34.88 22.00 -3.09
C ALA A 441 -35.66 20.96 -3.96
N PRO A 442 -36.82 20.47 -3.48
CA PRO A 442 -37.17 19.06 -3.31
C PRO A 442 -38.15 18.56 -4.37
N ALA A 443 -38.15 19.18 -5.54
CA ALA A 443 -38.95 18.70 -6.66
C ALA A 443 -38.22 17.52 -7.31
N PRO A 444 -38.93 16.44 -7.69
CA PRO A 444 -38.36 15.50 -8.64
C PRO A 444 -37.87 16.32 -9.83
N PRO A 445 -36.60 16.15 -10.27
CA PRO A 445 -36.10 16.78 -11.46
C PRO A 445 -37.10 16.63 -12.61
N ASP A 446 -37.07 17.56 -13.54
CA ASP A 446 -37.74 17.39 -14.82
C ASP A 446 -37.07 16.21 -15.56
N TRP A 447 -37.50 15.02 -15.18
CA TRP A 447 -36.96 13.75 -15.62
C TRP A 447 -37.21 13.56 -17.12
N HIS A 448 -38.23 14.22 -17.67
CA HIS A 448 -38.48 14.30 -19.10
C HIS A 448 -37.36 15.06 -19.81
N GLY A 449 -36.99 16.26 -19.34
CA GLY A 449 -35.90 17.04 -19.93
C GLY A 449 -34.52 16.35 -19.81
N ILE A 450 -34.25 15.63 -18.73
CA ILE A 450 -33.00 14.84 -18.58
C ILE A 450 -32.98 13.65 -19.54
N LEU A 451 -34.11 12.94 -19.68
CA LEU A 451 -34.24 11.85 -20.64
C LEU A 451 -34.09 12.36 -22.08
N GLU A 452 -34.69 13.50 -22.44
CA GLU A 452 -34.52 14.13 -23.76
C GLU A 452 -33.05 14.45 -24.05
N THR A 453 -32.36 15.08 -23.10
CA THR A 453 -30.94 15.46 -23.21
C THR A 453 -30.03 14.23 -23.40
N LEU A 454 -30.36 13.10 -22.76
CA LEU A 454 -29.63 11.83 -22.93
C LEU A 454 -29.95 11.12 -24.27
N THR A 455 -31.03 11.50 -24.97
CA THR A 455 -31.57 10.76 -26.12
C THR A 455 -31.43 11.45 -27.48
N GLU A 456 -31.08 12.73 -27.56
CA GLU A 456 -30.89 13.44 -28.85
C GLU A 456 -29.47 13.28 -29.45
N GLY A 457 -28.99 12.04 -29.53
CA GLY A 457 -27.83 11.67 -30.34
C GLY A 457 -28.21 11.43 -31.80
N PRO A 458 -27.41 11.88 -32.80
CA PRO A 458 -27.75 11.76 -34.22
C PRO A 458 -27.80 10.30 -34.74
N GLU A 459 -27.29 9.32 -33.99
CA GLU A 459 -27.35 7.91 -34.36
C GLU A 459 -28.78 7.35 -34.29
N ILE A 460 -29.62 7.83 -33.37
CA ILE A 460 -31.01 7.36 -33.23
C ILE A 460 -31.93 7.96 -34.31
N ARG A 461 -31.66 9.19 -34.76
CA ARG A 461 -32.39 9.77 -35.91
C ARG A 461 -32.12 9.01 -37.21
N ARG A 462 -30.91 8.46 -37.39
CA ARG A 462 -30.61 7.66 -38.59
C ARG A 462 -31.38 6.36 -38.65
N GLU A 463 -31.60 5.66 -37.54
CA GLU A 463 -32.45 4.46 -37.52
C GLU A 463 -33.94 4.78 -37.69
N SER A 464 -34.46 5.86 -37.09
CA SER A 464 -35.88 6.22 -37.25
C SER A 464 -36.21 6.74 -38.65
N ASP A 465 -35.28 7.44 -39.30
CA ASP A 465 -35.45 7.91 -40.69
C ASP A 465 -35.22 6.78 -41.71
N PHE A 466 -34.43 5.77 -41.38
CA PHE A 466 -34.26 4.56 -42.20
C PHE A 466 -35.51 3.68 -42.14
N LEU A 467 -36.11 3.48 -40.95
CA LEU A 467 -37.35 2.72 -40.76
C LEU A 467 -38.62 3.46 -41.23
N ARG A 468 -38.54 4.75 -41.57
CA ARG A 468 -39.61 5.50 -42.25
C ARG A 468 -39.47 5.52 -43.78
N LYS A 469 -38.34 5.03 -44.31
CA LYS A 469 -38.05 4.96 -45.75
C LYS A 469 -38.08 3.54 -46.31
N VAL A 470 -38.30 2.54 -45.46
CA VAL A 470 -38.71 1.17 -45.81
C VAL A 470 -40.18 1.04 -45.45
#